data_AF-A0A2C5XI29-F1
#
_entry.id   AF-A0A2C5XI29-F1
#
_cell.length_a   1.000
_cell.length_b   1.000
_cell.length_c   1.000
_cell.angle_alpha   90.00
_cell.angle_beta   90.00
_cell.angle_gamma   90.00
#
_symmetry.space_group_name_H-M   'P 1'
#
loop_
_entity.id
_entity.type
_entity.pdbx_description
1 polymer ?
#
loop_
_entity_poly.entity_id
_entity_poly.type
_entity_poly.pdbx_seq_one_letter_code
_entity_poly.pdbx_strand_id
1 'polypeptide(L)'
;MPTYLCHAFRWQRQKIRVFVLLNDLEDVAPDWIITPLGAASLRSELEEQYDFIPRQTNNDDDDAAEQGVQFLEEFAEEEAATTRPFAYVADLVVPVKLGVDVGGVMAGFRDGGWLARLRDRLQPGSEVAWYVVVCEDELRSSELLLPIRSAASDSAEPETHTEPKTEPSSA
;
A
#
# COMPACT_ATOMS: atom_id res chain seq x y z
N MET A 1 -3.84 -10.98 -14.53
CA MET A 1 -2.74 -10.37 -13.78
C MET A 1 -3.22 -9.10 -13.10
N PRO A 2 -3.18 -9.03 -11.77
CA PRO A 2 -3.55 -7.81 -11.05
C PRO A 2 -2.61 -6.66 -11.38
N THR A 3 -3.18 -5.45 -11.42
CA THR A 3 -2.44 -4.21 -11.66
C THR A 3 -2.63 -3.29 -10.47
N TYR A 4 -1.57 -2.59 -10.10
CA TYR A 4 -1.55 -1.70 -8.95
C TYR A 4 -0.99 -0.34 -9.32
N LEU A 5 -1.57 0.71 -8.74
CA LEU A 5 -0.94 2.03 -8.65
C LEU A 5 -0.25 2.10 -7.29
N CYS A 6 1.04 2.42 -7.26
CA CYS A 6 1.77 2.54 -6.00
C CYS A 6 2.67 3.77 -5.96
N HIS A 7 2.91 4.26 -4.75
CA HIS A 7 3.96 5.21 -4.45
C HIS A 7 5.10 4.43 -3.78
N ALA A 8 6.26 4.40 -4.43
CA ALA A 8 7.29 3.41 -4.11
C ALA A 8 8.69 3.86 -4.53
N PHE A 9 9.69 3.09 -4.10
CA PHE A 9 11.01 3.10 -4.73
C PHE A 9 11.41 1.68 -5.15
N ARG A 10 12.36 1.58 -6.09
CA ARG A 10 12.90 0.29 -6.55
C ARG A 10 14.02 -0.18 -5.63
N TRP A 11 13.88 -1.35 -5.03
CA TRP A 11 14.89 -2.02 -4.22
C TRP A 11 15.54 -3.14 -5.02
N GLN A 12 16.85 -3.03 -5.27
CA GLN A 12 17.56 -3.96 -6.14
C GLN A 12 17.72 -5.33 -5.48
N ARG A 13 17.56 -6.41 -6.26
CA ARG A 13 17.63 -7.80 -5.79
C ARG A 13 18.92 -8.12 -5.05
N GLN A 14 20.05 -7.57 -5.51
CA GLN A 14 21.31 -7.74 -4.83
C GLN A 14 21.25 -7.22 -3.38
N LYS A 15 20.58 -6.10 -3.14
CA LYS A 15 20.44 -5.53 -1.80
C LYS A 15 19.37 -6.23 -0.96
N ILE A 16 18.30 -6.71 -1.59
CA ILE A 16 17.30 -7.57 -0.94
C ILE A 16 17.96 -8.85 -0.42
N ARG A 17 18.75 -9.55 -1.25
CA ARG A 17 19.50 -10.75 -0.87
C ARG A 17 20.44 -10.49 0.30
N VAL A 18 21.18 -9.38 0.27
CA VAL A 18 22.07 -8.98 1.38
C VAL A 18 21.27 -8.72 2.65
N PHE A 19 20.12 -8.03 2.56
CA PHE A 19 19.27 -7.76 3.71
C PHE A 19 18.71 -9.04 4.33
N VAL A 20 18.17 -9.95 3.52
CA VAL A 20 17.66 -11.25 3.98
C VAL A 20 18.74 -12.06 4.68
N LEU A 21 19.96 -12.09 4.12
CA LEU A 21 21.09 -12.82 4.69
C LEU A 21 21.58 -12.21 6.01
N LEU A 22 21.66 -10.87 6.09
CA LEU A 22 22.17 -10.19 7.29
C LEU A 22 21.22 -10.27 8.48
N ASN A 23 19.91 -10.35 8.23
CA ASN A 23 18.88 -10.46 9.27
C ASN A 23 18.34 -11.90 9.43
N ASP A 24 18.98 -12.88 8.79
CA ASP A 24 18.66 -14.32 8.92
C ASP A 24 17.17 -14.66 8.68
N LEU A 25 16.57 -14.09 7.63
CA LEU A 25 15.14 -14.25 7.34
C LEU A 25 14.85 -15.54 6.56
N GLU A 26 14.50 -16.61 7.26
CA GLU A 26 14.24 -17.93 6.66
C GLU A 26 13.00 -17.99 5.76
N ASP A 27 11.95 -17.22 6.09
CA ASP A 27 10.67 -17.22 5.36
C ASP A 27 10.69 -16.37 4.08
N VAL A 28 11.79 -15.66 3.82
CA VAL A 28 11.89 -14.71 2.70
C VAL A 28 12.69 -15.32 1.57
N ALA A 29 12.05 -15.57 0.43
CA ALA A 29 12.76 -15.81 -0.82
C ALA A 29 13.21 -14.46 -1.40
N PRO A 30 14.51 -14.13 -1.47
CA PRO A 30 14.96 -12.81 -1.96
C PRO A 30 14.58 -12.53 -3.41
N ASP A 31 14.36 -13.59 -4.18
CA ASP A 31 13.97 -13.53 -5.58
C ASP A 31 12.46 -13.41 -5.76
N TRP A 32 11.68 -13.62 -4.69
CA TRP A 32 10.22 -13.53 -4.69
C TRP A 32 9.71 -13.13 -3.30
N ILE A 33 9.75 -11.82 -3.00
CA ILE A 33 9.46 -11.25 -1.68
C ILE A 33 7.97 -10.98 -1.43
N ILE A 34 7.12 -11.27 -2.42
CA ILE A 34 5.67 -11.03 -2.36
C ILE A 34 4.89 -12.18 -1.71
N THR A 35 5.54 -13.28 -1.29
CA THR A 35 4.83 -14.34 -0.55
C THR A 35 4.21 -13.78 0.73
N PRO A 36 3.01 -14.22 1.16
CA PRO A 36 2.37 -13.67 2.36
C PRO A 36 3.25 -13.74 3.60
N LEU A 37 3.90 -14.88 3.83
CA LEU A 37 4.81 -15.09 4.97
C LEU A 37 6.09 -14.27 4.80
N GLY A 38 6.75 -14.33 3.64
CA GLY A 38 7.99 -13.59 3.41
C GLY A 38 7.80 -12.08 3.47
N ALA A 39 6.74 -11.55 2.88
CA ALA A 39 6.39 -10.14 2.97
C ALA A 39 6.10 -9.69 4.41
N ALA A 40 5.43 -10.53 5.21
CA ALA A 40 5.16 -10.24 6.62
C ALA A 40 6.45 -10.26 7.46
N SER A 41 7.29 -11.29 7.31
CA SER A 41 8.57 -11.38 8.03
C SER A 41 9.50 -10.24 7.65
N LEU A 42 9.60 -9.90 6.35
CA LEU A 42 10.39 -8.78 5.86
C LEU A 42 9.87 -7.43 6.37
N ARG A 43 8.55 -7.24 6.42
CA ARG A 43 7.93 -6.03 6.99
C ARG A 43 8.25 -5.91 8.48
N SER A 44 8.03 -6.98 9.24
CA SER A 44 8.28 -7.00 10.70
C SER A 44 9.73 -6.63 11.01
N GLU A 45 10.68 -7.18 10.26
CA GLU A 45 12.09 -6.85 10.42
C GLU A 45 12.39 -5.36 10.12
N LEU A 46 11.81 -4.81 9.05
CA LEU A 46 11.97 -3.39 8.76
C LEU A 46 11.37 -2.50 9.86
N GLU A 47 10.20 -2.85 10.39
CA GLU A 47 9.54 -2.11 11.48
C GLU A 47 10.29 -2.22 12.83
N GLU A 48 11.07 -3.29 13.04
CA GLU A 48 11.95 -3.43 14.19
C GLU A 48 13.24 -2.63 14.03
N GLN A 49 13.86 -2.69 12.85
CA GLN A 49 15.13 -2.03 12.57
C GLN A 49 15.00 -0.51 12.38
N TYR A 50 13.85 -0.03 11.92
CA TYR A 50 13.60 1.39 11.60
C TYR A 50 12.38 1.94 12.35
N ASP A 51 12.66 2.67 13.43
CA ASP A 51 11.66 3.28 14.33
C ASP A 51 10.69 4.30 13.69
N PHE A 52 11.06 4.83 12.52
CA PHE A 52 10.28 5.83 11.80
C PHE A 52 9.26 5.22 10.82
N ILE A 53 9.24 3.90 10.67
CA ILE A 53 8.27 3.21 9.81
C ILE A 53 6.94 3.07 10.59
N PRO A 54 5.80 3.45 10.00
CA PRO A 54 4.49 3.17 10.57
C PRO A 54 4.30 1.67 10.74
N ARG A 55 4.01 1.25 11.98
CA ARG A 55 3.66 -0.14 12.25
C ARG A 55 2.26 -0.40 11.77
N GLN A 56 2.06 -1.52 11.07
CA GLN A 56 0.70 -1.97 10.81
C GLN A 56 0.05 -2.41 12.12
N THR A 57 -0.87 -1.59 12.63
CA THR A 57 -1.72 -1.97 13.76
C THR A 57 -2.97 -2.66 13.22
N ASN A 58 -3.25 -3.88 13.68
CA ASN A 58 -4.50 -4.60 13.36
C ASN A 58 -5.68 -4.09 14.21
N ASN A 59 -5.61 -2.88 14.74
CA ASN A 59 -6.66 -2.38 15.62
C ASN A 59 -7.84 -1.93 14.75
N ASP A 60 -8.95 -2.66 14.87
CA ASP A 60 -10.25 -2.35 14.26
C ASP A 60 -10.88 -1.01 14.72
N ASP A 61 -10.20 -0.27 15.61
CA ASP A 61 -10.75 0.87 16.37
C ASP A 61 -10.26 2.27 15.92
N ASP A 62 -9.45 2.41 14.87
CA ASP A 62 -9.05 3.74 14.37
C ASP A 62 -9.23 3.89 12.86
N ASP A 63 -9.96 4.94 12.46
CA ASP A 63 -10.30 5.37 11.09
C ASP A 63 -9.10 5.67 10.14
N ALA A 64 -7.88 5.31 10.53
CA ALA A 64 -6.65 5.52 9.76
C ALA A 64 -5.69 4.34 9.93
N ALA A 65 -6.01 3.21 9.32
CA ALA A 65 -5.00 2.19 9.05
C ALA A 65 -3.90 2.79 8.17
N GLU A 66 -2.83 3.28 8.78
CA GLU A 66 -1.62 3.65 8.06
C GLU A 66 -1.10 2.40 7.38
N GLN A 67 -1.15 2.39 6.05
CA GLN A 67 -0.55 1.29 5.29
C GLN A 67 0.96 1.32 5.59
N GLY A 68 1.41 0.37 6.42
CA GLY A 68 2.85 0.14 6.60
C GLY A 68 3.49 -0.39 5.32
N VAL A 69 4.77 -0.76 5.39
CA VAL A 69 5.56 -1.14 4.20
C VAL A 69 4.91 -2.24 3.38
N GLN A 70 4.75 -2.03 2.08
CA GLN A 70 4.26 -3.03 1.14
C GLN A 70 5.28 -3.33 0.05
N PHE A 71 5.26 -4.57 -0.46
CA PHE A 71 6.19 -5.03 -1.47
C PHE A 71 5.45 -5.41 -2.75
N LEU A 72 5.91 -5.02 -3.92
CA LEU A 72 5.32 -5.41 -5.22
C LEU A 72 6.42 -5.92 -6.16
N GLU A 73 6.05 -6.85 -7.03
CA GLU A 73 6.94 -7.37 -8.06
C GLU A 73 6.31 -7.23 -9.44
N GLU A 74 7.11 -6.73 -10.39
CA GLU A 74 6.71 -6.64 -11.79
C GLU A 74 6.66 -8.02 -12.42
N PHE A 75 5.55 -8.33 -13.08
CA PHE A 75 5.40 -9.50 -13.92
C PHE A 75 6.37 -9.45 -15.12
N ALA A 76 6.90 -10.62 -15.50
CA ALA A 76 7.76 -10.80 -16.67
C ALA A 76 7.28 -12.00 -17.50
N GLU A 77 6.82 -11.75 -18.73
CA GLU A 77 6.44 -12.83 -19.68
C GLU A 77 7.65 -13.58 -20.26
N GLU A 78 8.84 -13.01 -20.17
CA GLU A 78 10.00 -13.43 -20.95
C GLU A 78 10.87 -14.46 -20.18
N GLU A 79 11.04 -15.66 -20.74
CA GLU A 79 11.73 -16.83 -20.15
C GLU A 79 13.20 -16.58 -19.73
N ALA A 80 13.83 -15.47 -20.12
CA ALA A 80 15.24 -15.22 -19.89
C ALA A 80 15.58 -14.71 -18.48
N ALA A 81 14.61 -14.16 -17.73
CA ALA A 81 14.77 -13.78 -16.33
C ALA A 81 13.50 -14.09 -15.56
N THR A 82 13.53 -15.12 -14.72
CA THR A 82 12.41 -15.52 -13.86
C THR A 82 11.97 -14.40 -12.91
N THR A 83 12.83 -13.41 -12.65
CA THR A 83 12.56 -12.30 -11.73
C THR A 83 13.18 -10.99 -12.23
N ARG A 84 12.47 -9.87 -12.04
CA ARG A 84 13.00 -8.53 -12.34
C ARG A 84 14.17 -8.20 -11.42
N PRO A 85 15.13 -7.35 -11.86
CA PRO A 85 16.31 -7.01 -11.07
C PRO A 85 16.01 -6.20 -9.80
N PHE A 86 14.76 -5.77 -9.61
CA PHE A 86 14.29 -5.06 -8.44
C PHE A 86 12.86 -5.49 -8.07
N ALA A 87 12.50 -5.23 -6.82
CA ALA A 87 11.13 -5.20 -6.35
C ALA A 87 10.78 -3.76 -5.90
N TYR A 88 9.50 -3.46 -5.80
CA TYR A 88 9.02 -2.17 -5.31
C TYR A 88 8.77 -2.26 -3.81
N VAL A 89 9.23 -1.23 -3.09
CA VAL A 89 8.90 -0.99 -1.68
C VAL A 89 8.03 0.25 -1.64
N ALA A 90 6.80 0.10 -1.15
CA ALA A 90 5.74 1.08 -1.24
C ALA A 90 5.18 1.44 0.14
N ASP A 91 4.73 2.68 0.28
CA ASP A 91 3.93 3.16 1.40
C ASP A 91 2.42 3.14 1.10
N LEU A 92 2.04 3.25 -0.17
CA LEU A 92 0.67 3.13 -0.64
C LEU A 92 0.60 2.19 -1.83
N VAL A 93 -0.37 1.26 -1.80
CA VAL A 93 -0.72 0.43 -2.97
C VAL A 93 -2.22 0.39 -3.18
N VAL A 94 -2.63 0.77 -4.39
CA VAL A 94 -4.01 0.83 -4.82
C VAL A 94 -4.27 -0.28 -5.86
N PRO A 95 -5.21 -1.21 -5.64
CA PRO A 95 -5.58 -2.17 -6.66
C PRO A 95 -6.35 -1.50 -7.80
N VAL A 96 -5.93 -1.75 -9.04
CA VAL A 96 -6.62 -1.31 -10.26
C VAL A 96 -7.48 -2.46 -10.75
N LYS A 97 -8.78 -2.43 -10.43
CA LYS A 97 -9.73 -3.47 -10.85
C LYS A 97 -10.14 -3.30 -12.32
N LEU A 98 -10.70 -2.13 -12.65
CA LEU A 98 -11.10 -1.74 -14.01
C LEU A 98 -10.39 -0.45 -14.46
N GLY A 99 -10.16 0.45 -13.51
CA GLY A 99 -9.48 1.72 -13.68
C GLY A 99 -9.35 2.43 -12.32
N VAL A 100 -8.53 3.48 -12.27
CA VAL A 100 -8.34 4.30 -11.08
C VAL A 100 -8.17 5.77 -11.48
N ASP A 101 -8.72 6.68 -10.70
CA ASP A 101 -8.43 8.11 -10.83
C ASP A 101 -7.08 8.43 -10.18
N VAL A 102 -6.04 8.48 -11.01
CA VAL A 102 -4.67 8.77 -10.57
C VAL A 102 -4.59 10.15 -9.90
N GLY A 103 -5.28 11.16 -10.43
CA GLY A 103 -5.26 12.51 -9.89
C GLY A 103 -5.89 12.56 -8.49
N GLY A 104 -7.05 11.91 -8.32
CA GLY A 104 -7.71 11.77 -7.03
C GLY A 104 -6.86 11.02 -6.00
N VAL A 105 -6.22 9.92 -6.40
CA VAL A 105 -5.31 9.16 -5.51
C VAL A 105 -4.12 10.01 -5.07
N MET A 106 -3.45 10.69 -6.03
CA MET A 106 -2.31 11.55 -5.71
C MET A 106 -2.69 12.76 -4.86
N ALA A 107 -3.89 13.33 -5.05
CA ALA A 107 -4.39 14.45 -4.25
C ALA A 107 -4.77 14.02 -2.82
N GLY A 108 -5.25 12.79 -2.63
CA GLY A 108 -5.56 12.22 -1.32
C GLY A 108 -4.34 11.68 -0.58
N PHE A 109 -3.23 11.42 -1.29
CA PHE A 109 -2.00 10.90 -0.72
C PHE A 109 -1.32 11.91 0.20
N ARG A 110 -0.92 11.45 1.39
CA ARG A 110 -0.12 12.24 2.32
C ARG A 110 1.26 11.62 2.42
N ASP A 111 2.26 12.32 1.91
CA ASP A 111 3.65 11.91 2.07
C ASP A 111 4.06 12.02 3.54
N GLY A 112 4.24 10.86 4.19
CA GLY A 112 4.74 10.78 5.56
C GLY A 112 6.26 11.01 5.66
N GLY A 113 6.97 11.12 4.53
CA GLY A 113 8.42 11.33 4.46
C GLY A 113 9.27 10.13 4.92
N TRP A 114 8.67 9.15 5.59
CA TRP A 114 9.34 7.95 6.09
C TRP A 114 9.83 7.05 4.96
N LEU A 115 9.10 6.98 3.83
CA LEU A 115 9.49 6.15 2.69
C LEU A 115 10.80 6.63 2.07
N ALA A 116 10.99 7.95 1.94
CA ALA A 116 12.25 8.53 1.45
C ALA A 116 13.42 8.23 2.40
N ARG A 117 13.18 8.28 3.72
CA ARG A 117 14.18 7.90 4.72
C ARG A 117 14.53 6.41 4.64
N LEU A 118 13.54 5.54 4.44
CA LEU A 118 13.75 4.11 4.27
C LEU A 118 14.56 3.83 2.99
N ARG A 119 14.20 4.48 1.89
CA ARG A 119 14.95 4.42 0.63
C ARG A 119 16.42 4.77 0.85
N ASP A 120 16.71 5.84 1.57
CA ASP A 120 18.11 6.27 1.78
C ASP A 120 18.93 5.25 2.55
N ARG A 121 18.29 4.41 3.38
CA ARG A 121 18.93 3.28 4.08
C ARG A 121 19.09 2.05 3.19
N LEU A 122 18.03 1.64 2.49
CA LEU A 122 18.01 0.38 1.73
C LEU A 122 18.62 0.52 0.32
N GLN A 123 18.27 1.59 -0.38
CA GLN A 123 18.67 1.85 -1.76
C GLN A 123 19.00 3.35 -1.98
N PRO A 124 20.12 3.84 -1.43
CA PRO A 124 20.57 5.20 -1.67
C PRO A 124 20.70 5.48 -3.18
N GLY A 125 20.23 6.65 -3.61
CA GLY A 125 20.24 7.09 -5.01
C GLY A 125 19.08 6.57 -5.87
N SER A 126 18.16 5.77 -5.31
CA SER A 126 16.91 5.44 -6.00
C SER A 126 15.95 6.63 -6.02
N GLU A 127 14.93 6.58 -6.88
CA GLU A 127 13.86 7.57 -6.91
C GLU A 127 12.64 7.04 -6.15
N VAL A 128 12.02 7.88 -5.33
CA VAL A 128 10.67 7.62 -4.82
C VAL A 128 9.71 8.27 -5.81
N ALA A 129 8.84 7.48 -6.43
CA ALA A 129 7.92 7.95 -7.46
C ALA A 129 6.64 7.10 -7.50
N TRP A 130 5.72 7.53 -8.35
CA TRP A 130 4.50 6.79 -8.64
C TRP A 130 4.73 5.79 -9.77
N TYR A 131 4.25 4.57 -9.59
CA TYR A 131 4.37 3.48 -10.55
C TYR A 131 3.05 2.78 -10.78
N VAL A 132 2.84 2.33 -12.01
CA VAL A 132 1.81 1.34 -12.34
C VAL A 132 2.52 0.02 -12.52
N VAL A 133 2.19 -0.95 -11.67
CA VAL A 133 2.86 -2.25 -11.60
C VAL A 133 1.85 -3.34 -11.92
N VAL A 134 2.11 -4.09 -12.98
CA VAL A 134 1.41 -5.35 -13.23
C VAL A 134 2.13 -6.43 -12.44
N CYS A 135 1.42 -7.08 -11.52
CA CYS A 135 1.99 -8.10 -10.64
C CYS A 135 1.50 -9.50 -11.02
N GLU A 136 2.31 -10.50 -10.69
CA GLU A 136 1.94 -11.92 -10.76
C GLU A 136 1.23 -12.42 -9.49
N ASP A 137 1.09 -11.57 -8.48
CA ASP A 137 0.53 -11.93 -7.17
C ASP A 137 -1.00 -11.98 -7.20
N GLU A 138 -1.56 -13.11 -7.62
CA GLU A 138 -3.01 -13.33 -7.64
C GLU A 138 -3.63 -13.40 -6.23
N LEU A 139 -2.85 -13.74 -5.20
CA LEU A 139 -3.32 -13.93 -3.83
C LEU A 139 -3.55 -12.61 -3.09
N ARG A 140 -2.87 -11.53 -3.50
CA ARG A 140 -3.07 -10.20 -2.91
C ARG A 140 -4.45 -9.60 -3.21
N SER A 141 -5.15 -10.09 -4.22
CA SER A 141 -6.32 -9.41 -4.81
C SER A 141 -7.63 -9.57 -4.06
N SER A 142 -7.74 -10.48 -3.08
CA SER A 142 -9.05 -10.86 -2.53
C SER A 142 -9.43 -10.25 -1.17
N GLU A 143 -8.51 -9.99 -0.23
CA GLU A 143 -8.92 -9.74 1.16
C GLU A 143 -8.21 -8.62 1.95
N LEU A 144 -7.09 -8.04 1.48
CA LEU A 144 -6.18 -7.28 2.38
C LEU A 144 -5.90 -5.81 2.01
N LEU A 145 -6.46 -5.29 0.92
CA LEU A 145 -6.30 -3.88 0.58
C LEU A 145 -7.53 -3.10 1.03
N LEU A 146 -7.42 -2.48 2.22
CA LEU A 146 -8.42 -1.56 2.73
C LEU A 146 -8.74 -0.51 1.65
N PRO A 147 -10.02 -0.20 1.43
CA PRO A 147 -10.39 0.81 0.45
C PRO A 147 -9.71 2.12 0.82
N ILE A 148 -8.92 2.66 -0.11
CA ILE A 148 -8.50 4.05 -0.03
C ILE A 148 -9.77 4.87 0.05
N ARG A 149 -9.83 5.77 1.05
CA ARG A 149 -10.94 6.71 1.23
C ARG A 149 -11.32 7.26 -0.14
N SER A 150 -12.43 6.76 -0.67
CA SER A 150 -13.07 7.38 -1.80
C SER A 150 -13.42 8.78 -1.33
N ALA A 151 -12.75 9.79 -1.84
CA ALA A 151 -13.24 11.16 -1.77
C ALA A 151 -14.48 11.29 -2.66
N ALA A 152 -15.48 10.42 -2.45
CA ALA A 152 -16.80 10.56 -3.02
C ALA A 152 -17.55 11.53 -2.13
N SER A 153 -17.57 12.79 -2.59
CA SER A 153 -18.65 13.76 -2.47
C SER A 153 -19.56 13.57 -1.26
N ASP A 154 -19.32 14.41 -0.25
CA ASP A 154 -20.35 14.83 0.70
C ASP A 154 -21.53 15.43 -0.08
N SER A 155 -22.44 14.55 -0.50
CA SER A 155 -23.75 14.95 -0.99
C SER A 155 -24.64 15.03 0.23
N ALA A 156 -24.60 16.19 0.90
CA ALA A 156 -25.55 16.55 1.92
C ALA A 156 -26.97 16.38 1.34
N GLU A 157 -27.73 15.40 1.85
CA GLU A 157 -29.17 15.34 1.62
C GLU A 157 -29.83 16.54 2.31
N PRO A 158 -30.73 17.28 1.66
CA PRO A 158 -31.40 18.40 2.29
C PRO A 158 -32.41 17.88 3.32
N GLU A 159 -32.23 18.26 4.58
CA GLU A 159 -33.18 17.97 5.64
C GLU A 159 -34.58 18.50 5.28
N THR A 160 -35.53 17.60 5.10
CA THR A 160 -36.94 17.96 4.92
C THR A 160 -37.51 18.45 6.24
N HIS A 161 -37.63 19.77 6.34
CA HIS A 161 -38.36 20.51 7.36
C HIS A 161 -39.77 19.92 7.53
N THR A 162 -40.02 19.30 8.69
CA THR A 162 -41.38 18.84 9.04
C THR A 162 -42.07 19.96 9.83
N GLU A 163 -43.03 20.62 9.19
CA GLU A 163 -43.93 21.61 9.81
C GLU A 163 -44.67 21.03 11.03
N PRO A 164 -44.88 21.81 12.10
CA PRO A 164 -45.73 21.39 13.21
C PRO A 164 -47.21 21.55 12.82
N LYS A 165 -47.91 20.41 12.74
CA LYS A 165 -49.38 20.37 12.56
C LYS A 165 -50.07 21.07 13.74
N THR A 166 -50.57 22.27 13.46
CA THR A 166 -51.57 22.96 14.28
C THR A 166 -52.94 22.36 13.99
N GLU A 167 -53.73 22.05 15.01
CA GLU A 167 -55.20 21.92 14.92
C GLU A 167 -55.82 21.89 16.34
N PRO A 168 -57.13 22.16 16.53
CA PRO A 168 -57.55 23.38 17.21
C PRO A 168 -58.41 23.16 18.47
N SER A 169 -58.61 24.30 19.14
CA SER A 169 -59.51 24.64 20.26
C SER A 169 -60.88 23.96 20.34
N SER A 170 -61.35 23.74 21.58
CA SER A 170 -62.64 24.17 22.17
C SER A 170 -62.99 23.26 23.36
N ALA A 171 -63.69 23.65 24.43
CA ALA A 171 -64.17 24.90 25.03
C ALA A 171 -64.57 24.54 26.47
#